data_AF-A0A975TBP8-F1
#
_entry.id   AF-A0A975TBP8-F1
#
_cell.length_a   1.000
_cell.length_b   1.000
_cell.length_c   1.000
_cell.angle_alpha   90.00
_cell.angle_beta   90.00
_cell.angle_gamma   90.00
#
_symmetry.space_group_name_H-M   'P 1'
#
loop_
_entity.id
_entity.type
_entity.pdbx_description
1 polymer ?
#
loop_
_entity_poly.entity_id
_entity_poly.type
_entity_poly.pdbx_seq_one_letter_code
_entity_poly.pdbx_strand_id
1 'polypeptide(L)'
;MHLAKYFSAFRGNNSPWSDEQWRRLLIEYRICTPAEIGNAVRRCAERAFAQGRPGRIEFEDLLKQRSLFTPAMERESEQMQAIRNQAIYAQPVSSEDYSRFAYQYQELFE
;
A
#
# COMPACT_ATOMS: atom_id res chain seq x y z
N MET A 1 4.14 7.54 4.08
CA MET A 1 4.61 6.22 4.58
C MET A 1 3.81 5.83 5.83
N HIS A 2 3.12 4.69 5.85
CA HIS A 2 2.16 4.36 6.92
C HIS A 2 2.80 4.14 8.30
N LEU A 3 3.94 3.47 8.38
CA LEU A 3 4.64 3.17 9.65
C LEU A 3 5.16 4.44 10.35
N ALA A 4 5.76 5.36 9.59
CA ALA A 4 6.31 6.62 10.10
C ALA A 4 5.27 7.50 10.83
N LYS A 5 3.97 7.31 10.56
CA LYS A 5 2.87 8.01 11.22
C LYS A 5 2.77 7.68 12.70
N TYR A 6 2.93 6.40 13.05
CA TYR A 6 2.71 5.90 14.42
C TYR A 6 4.00 5.49 15.14
N PHE A 7 5.06 5.18 14.38
CA PHE A 7 6.30 4.64 14.90
C PHE A 7 7.46 5.55 14.49
N SER A 8 8.00 6.30 15.46
CA SER A 8 9.07 7.28 15.23
C SER A 8 10.34 6.66 14.65
N ALA A 9 10.61 5.38 14.96
CA ALA A 9 11.74 4.62 14.43
C ALA A 9 11.76 4.53 12.89
N PHE A 10 10.64 4.80 12.21
CA PHE A 10 10.51 4.71 10.75
C PHE A 10 10.41 6.09 10.06
N ARG A 11 10.63 7.21 10.77
CA ARG A 11 10.54 8.56 10.17
C ARG A 11 11.78 8.96 9.36
N GLY A 12 12.90 8.26 9.51
CA GLY A 12 14.13 8.48 8.75
C GLY A 12 14.48 7.31 7.83
N ASN A 13 15.67 7.37 7.22
CA ASN A 13 16.18 6.30 6.35
C ASN A 13 16.71 5.07 7.10
N ASN A 14 16.86 5.14 8.43
CA ASN A 14 17.33 4.02 9.24
C ASN A 14 16.14 3.24 9.81
N SER A 15 15.64 2.31 9.02
CA SER A 15 14.70 1.30 9.49
C SER A 15 15.34 0.43 10.58
N PRO A 16 14.62 0.10 11.67
CA PRO A 16 15.08 -0.87 12.67
C PRO A 16 15.02 -2.32 12.17
N TRP A 17 14.35 -2.58 11.04
CA TRP A 17 14.24 -3.91 10.42
C TRP A 17 15.28 -4.11 9.33
N SER A 18 15.73 -5.37 9.19
CA SER A 18 16.64 -5.79 8.12
C SER A 18 15.94 -5.87 6.77
N ASP A 19 16.74 -5.85 5.69
CA ASP A 19 16.22 -5.99 4.32
C ASP A 19 15.46 -7.30 4.11
N GLU A 20 15.88 -8.38 4.79
CA GLU A 20 15.20 -9.67 4.72
C GLU A 20 13.80 -9.61 5.36
N GLN A 21 13.68 -8.91 6.50
CA GLN A 21 12.38 -8.67 7.13
C GLN A 21 11.48 -7.84 6.21
N TRP A 22 12.02 -6.78 5.59
CA TRP A 22 11.25 -6.00 4.62
C TRP A 22 10.81 -6.81 3.42
N ARG A 23 11.71 -7.60 2.83
CA ARG A 23 11.39 -8.49 1.71
C ARG A 23 10.23 -9.41 2.07
N ARG A 24 10.30 -10.07 3.23
CA ARG A 24 9.23 -10.97 3.70
C ARG A 24 7.91 -10.23 3.90
N LEU A 25 7.91 -9.05 4.52
CA LEU A 25 6.69 -8.25 4.69
C LEU A 25 6.06 -7.85 3.35
N LEU A 26 6.86 -7.42 2.38
CA LEU A 26 6.37 -7.02 1.07
C LEU A 26 5.77 -8.21 0.31
N ILE A 27 6.32 -9.41 0.46
CA ILE A 27 5.78 -10.64 -0.14
C ILE A 27 4.40 -10.97 0.46
N GLU A 28 4.29 -10.92 1.79
CA GLU A 28 3.04 -11.23 2.52
C GLU A 28 1.91 -10.24 2.23
N TYR A 29 2.27 -8.97 2.07
CA TYR A 29 1.32 -7.89 1.79
C TYR A 29 1.16 -7.57 0.29
N ARG A 30 1.75 -8.34 -0.64
CA ARG A 30 1.80 -7.96 -2.06
C ARG A 30 0.44 -7.73 -2.72
N ILE A 31 -0.60 -8.43 -2.24
CA ILE A 31 -1.98 -8.38 -2.74
C ILE A 31 -2.89 -7.50 -1.87
N CYS A 32 -2.34 -6.83 -0.86
CA CYS A 32 -3.08 -5.91 -0.02
C CYS A 32 -3.10 -4.52 -0.68
N THR A 33 -4.25 -3.87 -0.61
CA THR A 33 -4.40 -2.48 -1.02
C THR A 33 -3.65 -1.54 -0.05
N PRO A 34 -3.28 -0.32 -0.48
CA PRO A 34 -2.67 0.67 0.41
C PRO A 34 -3.51 0.98 1.65
N ALA A 35 -4.85 0.96 1.51
CA ALA A 35 -5.77 1.16 2.63
C ALA A 35 -5.68 0.01 3.65
N GLU A 36 -5.61 -1.24 3.20
CA GLU A 36 -5.45 -2.41 4.08
C GLU A 36 -4.11 -2.38 4.80
N ILE A 37 -3.03 -2.03 4.10
CA ILE A 37 -1.70 -1.86 4.71
C ILE A 37 -1.77 -0.76 5.79
N GLY A 38 -2.38 0.39 5.48
CA GLY A 38 -2.55 1.48 6.43
C GLY A 38 -3.38 1.09 7.66
N ASN A 39 -4.45 0.31 7.46
CA ASN A 39 -5.29 -0.21 8.53
C ASN A 39 -4.58 -1.25 9.40
N ALA A 40 -3.80 -2.16 8.79
CA ALA A 40 -2.99 -3.12 9.51
C ALA A 40 -1.98 -2.41 10.44
N VAL A 41 -1.24 -1.44 9.90
CA VAL A 41 -0.28 -0.62 10.68
C VAL A 41 -0.98 0.12 11.81
N ARG A 42 -2.15 0.70 11.57
CA ARG A 42 -2.96 1.39 12.60
C ARG A 42 -3.36 0.44 13.74
N ARG A 43 -3.89 -0.74 13.41
CA ARG A 43 -4.29 -1.75 14.40
C ARG A 43 -3.10 -2.24 15.23
N CYS A 44 -1.94 -2.43 14.62
CA CYS A 44 -0.71 -2.75 15.35
C CYS A 44 -0.34 -1.63 16.34
N ALA A 45 -0.47 -0.36 15.95
CA ALA A 45 -0.21 0.78 16.83
C ALA A 45 -1.18 0.84 18.02
N GLU A 46 -2.48 0.67 17.76
CA GLU A 46 -3.53 0.62 18.79
C GLU A 46 -3.27 -0.52 19.79
N ARG A 47 -2.91 -1.71 19.28
CA ARG A 47 -2.58 -2.86 20.11
C ARG A 47 -1.29 -2.65 20.92
N ALA A 48 -0.27 -2.05 20.32
CA ALA A 48 0.97 -1.71 21.03
C ALA A 48 0.71 -0.72 22.17
N PHE A 49 -0.16 0.27 21.95
CA PHE A 49 -0.60 1.20 22.98
C PHE A 49 -1.34 0.46 24.12
N ALA A 50 -2.31 -0.40 23.79
CA ALA A 50 -3.06 -1.18 24.77
C ALA A 50 -2.18 -2.14 25.59
N GLN A 51 -1.07 -2.62 25.02
CA GLN A 51 -0.10 -3.50 25.67
C GLN A 51 0.97 -2.74 26.48
N GLY A 52 0.87 -1.42 26.63
CA GLY A 52 1.84 -0.62 27.39
C GLY A 52 3.18 -0.41 26.68
N ARG A 53 3.25 -0.64 25.37
CA ARG A 53 4.45 -0.44 24.52
C ARG A 53 4.19 0.58 23.40
N PRO A 54 3.72 1.80 23.72
CA PRO A 54 3.35 2.79 22.71
C PRO A 54 4.54 3.14 21.81
N GLY A 55 4.29 3.27 20.51
CA GLY A 55 5.32 3.63 19.53
C GLY A 55 6.36 2.54 19.26
N ARG A 56 6.18 1.32 19.76
CA ARG A 56 7.01 0.15 19.45
C ARG A 56 6.22 -0.88 18.65
N ILE A 57 6.81 -1.34 17.54
CA ILE A 57 6.25 -2.39 16.69
C ILE A 57 7.33 -3.41 16.36
N GLU A 58 6.97 -4.67 16.47
CA GLU A 58 7.81 -5.77 16.04
C GLU A 58 7.38 -6.24 14.65
N PHE A 59 8.32 -6.82 13.90
CA PHE A 59 8.05 -7.42 12.59
C PHE A 59 6.90 -8.46 12.66
N GLU A 60 6.90 -9.27 13.72
CA GLU A 60 5.87 -10.30 13.97
C GLU A 60 4.48 -9.72 14.22
N ASP A 61 4.36 -8.47 14.68
CA ASP A 61 3.05 -7.84 14.88
C ASP A 61 2.31 -7.67 13.56
N LEU A 62 3.03 -7.27 12.50
CA LEU A 62 2.45 -7.11 11.17
C LEU A 62 2.14 -8.45 10.52
N LEU A 63 3.01 -9.46 10.66
CA LEU A 63 2.72 -10.80 10.15
C LEU A 63 1.46 -11.39 10.80
N LYS A 64 1.34 -11.27 12.12
CA LYS A 64 0.13 -11.66 12.85
C LYS A 64 -1.07 -10.85 12.38
N GLN A 65 -0.91 -9.55 12.13
CA GLN A 65 -2.01 -8.73 11.64
C GLN A 65 -2.46 -9.15 10.24
N ARG A 66 -1.53 -9.53 9.37
CA ARG A 66 -1.80 -10.04 8.02
C ARG A 66 -2.63 -11.32 8.03
N SER A 67 -2.39 -12.23 8.97
CA SER A 67 -3.14 -13.49 9.08
C SER A 67 -4.56 -13.32 9.62
N LEU A 68 -4.92 -12.14 10.14
CA LEU A 68 -6.23 -11.85 10.72
C LEU A 68 -7.26 -11.33 9.71
N PHE A 69 -6.88 -11.11 8.45
CA PHE A 69 -7.80 -10.68 7.42
C PHE A 69 -7.48 -11.29 6.05
N THR A 70 -8.51 -11.43 5.23
CA THR A 70 -8.40 -11.79 3.81
C THR A 70 -8.26 -10.50 3.00
N PRO A 71 -7.22 -10.35 2.15
CA PRO A 71 -7.04 -9.18 1.32
C PRO A 71 -8.18 -8.98 0.34
N ALA A 72 -8.48 -7.72 0.01
CA ALA A 72 -9.51 -7.34 -0.94
C ALA A 72 -9.29 -7.98 -2.32
N MET A 73 -8.05 -8.09 -2.80
CA MET A 73 -7.75 -8.76 -4.08
C MET A 73 -8.14 -10.23 -4.12
N GLU A 74 -8.10 -10.95 -3.00
CA GLU A 74 -8.57 -12.33 -2.92
C GLU A 74 -10.08 -12.37 -2.76
N ARG A 75 -10.61 -11.53 -1.86
CA ARG A 75 -12.04 -11.46 -1.54
C ARG A 75 -12.90 -11.05 -2.74
N GLU A 76 -12.42 -10.11 -3.54
CA GLU A 76 -13.12 -9.51 -4.68
C GLU A 76 -12.47 -9.92 -6.00
N SER A 77 -11.85 -11.10 -6.04
CA SER A 77 -11.10 -11.58 -7.20
C SER A 77 -11.92 -11.58 -8.50
N GLU A 78 -13.19 -12.00 -8.45
CA GLU A 78 -14.10 -11.98 -9.59
C GLU A 78 -14.43 -10.56 -10.08
N GLN A 79 -14.68 -9.63 -9.14
CA GLN A 79 -14.96 -8.23 -9.47
C GLN A 79 -13.73 -7.53 -10.02
N MET A 80 -12.55 -7.78 -9.45
CA MET A 80 -11.27 -7.30 -9.97
C MET A 80 -10.98 -7.83 -11.37
N GLN A 81 -11.31 -9.10 -11.64
CA GLN A 81 -11.19 -9.68 -12.97
C GLN A 81 -12.19 -9.05 -13.95
N ALA A 82 -13.42 -8.79 -13.51
CA ALA A 82 -14.42 -8.09 -14.30
C ALA A 82 -13.95 -6.65 -14.66
N ILE A 83 -13.40 -5.91 -13.69
CA ILE A 83 -12.81 -4.58 -13.92
C ILE A 83 -11.68 -4.66 -14.95
N ARG A 84 -10.74 -5.63 -14.84
CA ARG A 84 -9.68 -5.80 -15.84
C ARG A 84 -10.23 -6.09 -17.24
N ASN A 85 -11.21 -6.98 -17.33
CA ASN A 85 -11.83 -7.32 -18.61
C ASN A 85 -12.56 -6.11 -19.22
N GLN A 86 -13.18 -5.27 -18.38
CA GLN A 86 -13.88 -4.07 -18.80
C GLN A 86 -12.95 -2.88 -19.05
N ALA A 87 -11.73 -2.88 -18.51
CA ALA A 87 -10.76 -1.80 -18.69
C ALA A 87 -10.37 -1.58 -20.16
N ILE A 88 -10.46 -2.59 -21.02
CA ILE A 88 -10.28 -2.44 -22.48
C ILE A 88 -11.33 -1.48 -23.07
N TYR A 89 -12.54 -1.45 -22.51
CA TYR A 89 -13.60 -0.54 -22.91
C TYR A 89 -13.55 0.82 -22.20
N ALA A 90 -12.65 0.99 -21.22
CA ALA A 90 -12.36 2.29 -20.63
C ALA A 90 -11.45 3.09 -21.57
N GLN A 91 -11.98 3.43 -22.75
CA GLN A 91 -11.37 4.46 -23.58
C GLN A 91 -11.40 5.79 -22.84
N PRO A 92 -10.39 6.68 -23.03
CA PRO A 92 -10.43 8.01 -22.45
C PRO A 92 -11.76 8.67 -22.85
N VAL A 93 -12.54 9.07 -21.84
CA VAL A 93 -13.87 9.65 -22.03
C VAL A 93 -13.78 11.05 -22.66
N SER A 94 -12.60 11.66 -22.65
CA SER A 94 -12.34 12.91 -23.36
C SER A 94 -11.52 12.65 -24.63
N SER A 95 -11.80 13.43 -25.66
CA SER A 95 -10.87 13.62 -26.77
C SER A 95 -9.54 14.17 -26.27
N GLU A 96 -8.48 14.06 -27.08
CA GLU A 96 -7.23 14.77 -26.82
C GLU A 96 -7.51 16.24 -26.50
N ASP A 97 -6.93 16.75 -25.42
CA ASP A 97 -7.05 18.14 -25.05
C ASP A 97 -6.26 18.98 -26.07
N TYR A 98 -6.96 19.76 -26.89
CA TYR A 98 -6.34 20.73 -27.81
C TYR A 98 -6.45 22.17 -27.28
N SER A 99 -6.84 22.34 -26.01
CA SER A 99 -6.89 23.65 -25.36
C SER A 99 -5.51 24.33 -25.35
N ARG A 100 -5.49 25.65 -25.17
CA ARG A 100 -4.24 26.41 -24.97
C ARG A 100 -3.45 25.96 -23.73
N PHE A 101 -4.09 25.19 -22.85
CA PHE A 101 -3.47 24.62 -21.63
C PHE A 101 -3.06 23.15 -21.80
N ALA A 102 -3.27 22.56 -22.97
CA ALA A 102 -2.89 21.19 -23.24
C ALA A 102 -1.39 20.99 -23.08
N TYR A 103 -1.01 19.88 -22.45
CA TYR A 103 0.38 19.51 -22.25
C TYR A 103 1.00 19.15 -23.61
N GLN A 104 1.97 19.94 -24.09
CA GLN A 104 2.71 19.60 -25.30
C GLN A 104 3.70 18.49 -24.96
N TYR A 105 3.47 17.29 -25.51
CA TYR A 105 4.43 16.20 -25.40
C TYR A 105 5.70 16.59 -26.15
N GLN A 106 6.79 16.78 -25.43
CA GLN A 106 8.09 17.10 -25.98
C GLN A 106 8.98 15.87 -25.78
N GLU A 107 9.38 15.21 -26.87
CA GLU A 107 10.31 14.10 -26.80
C GLU A 107 11.65 14.59 -26.28
N LEU A 108 12.15 13.94 -25.23
CA LEU A 108 13.35 14.38 -24.52
C LEU A 108 14.65 14.05 -25.27
N PHE A 109 14.62 13.26 -26.35
CA PHE A 109 15.78 12.92 -27.18
C PHE A 109 15.36 12.60 -28.63
N GLU A 110 16.14 13.07 -29.62
CA GLU A 110 16.09 12.69 -31.05
C GLU A 110 16.83 11.37 -31.34
#